data_AF-A0A372NRS5-F1
#
_entry.id   AF-A0A372NRS5-F1
#
_cell.length_a   1.000
_cell.length_b   1.000
_cell.length_c   1.000
_cell.angle_alpha   90.00
_cell.angle_beta   90.00
_cell.angle_gamma   90.00
#
_symmetry.space_group_name_H-M   'P 1'
#
loop_
_entity.id
_entity.type
_entity.pdbx_description
1 polymer ?
#
loop_
_entity_poly.entity_id
_entity_poly.type
_entity_poly.pdbx_seq_one_letter_code
_entity_poly.pdbx_strand_id
1 'polypeptide(L)'
;MKKQFLQKLMLLLAIPLALLSCKKGNPAKPDKNDTTMPVAQFDWNGAQRINSEIQFVNKSRYADSYKWDFGDGQISTKANPDKIKYAGEGTYEILLTAIKGTRKAFYKQVIYIAPDNNPAPFFTFEFKDNKSTAPATVVFKNQSVNAQTYKWKINGTTYNEANPTHTFNQPGKYLVELTAINGNVQATYSDEVEVDVNTDPQAGFSLAYHPYPYTINEPIQFVNTSKNADAWDWTFGANGPAASTEQHPEVKFAVAGSYTVTLVAKKGTKQSAPKTITIKINP
;
A
#
# COMPACT_ATOMS: atom_id res chain seq x y z
N MET A 1 25.09 24.52 -57.43
CA MET A 1 24.59 25.80 -56.87
C MET A 1 25.14 25.96 -55.47
N LYS A 2 25.82 27.08 -55.22
CA LYS A 2 26.55 27.45 -54.00
C LYS A 2 25.67 28.31 -53.07
N LYS A 3 26.16 28.49 -51.82
CA LYS A 3 25.89 29.55 -50.79
C LYS A 3 24.72 29.25 -49.83
N GLN A 4 24.77 29.47 -48.51
CA GLN A 4 25.57 30.35 -47.59
C GLN A 4 25.59 29.69 -46.18
N PHE A 5 26.70 29.56 -45.44
CA PHE A 5 27.37 30.51 -44.53
C PHE A 5 26.49 31.14 -43.42
N LEU A 6 26.69 30.72 -42.16
CA LEU A 6 27.01 31.67 -41.09
C LEU A 6 27.87 31.01 -40.00
N GLN A 7 29.06 31.57 -39.85
CA GLN A 7 30.10 31.27 -38.89
C GLN A 7 29.87 32.20 -37.68
N LYS A 8 29.87 31.67 -36.46
CA LYS A 8 30.10 32.49 -35.25
C LYS A 8 31.21 31.84 -34.43
N LEU A 9 32.34 32.54 -34.43
CA LEU A 9 33.54 32.28 -33.66
C LEU A 9 33.33 32.89 -32.26
N MET A 10 33.54 32.14 -31.18
CA MET A 10 33.99 32.71 -29.91
C MET A 10 34.82 31.68 -29.13
N LEU A 11 35.89 32.18 -28.54
CA LEU A 11 37.12 31.48 -28.19
C LEU A 11 37.19 31.22 -26.67
N LEU A 12 37.74 30.04 -26.32
CA LEU A 12 38.45 29.64 -25.09
C LEU A 12 37.72 29.59 -23.73
N LEU A 13 37.68 28.38 -23.16
CA LEU A 13 38.37 28.05 -21.90
C LEU A 13 38.50 26.52 -21.76
N ALA A 14 39.74 26.02 -21.82
CA ALA A 14 40.06 24.63 -21.51
C ALA A 14 39.94 24.44 -19.99
N ILE A 15 38.91 23.71 -19.56
CA ILE A 15 38.79 23.23 -18.18
C ILE A 15 39.49 21.87 -18.12
N PRO A 16 40.47 21.66 -17.21
CA PRO A 16 41.16 20.39 -17.10
C PRO A 16 40.18 19.28 -16.73
N LEU A 17 40.31 18.18 -17.46
CA LEU A 17 39.57 16.94 -17.32
C LEU A 17 39.88 16.31 -15.94
N ALA A 18 39.07 16.62 -14.92
CA ALA A 18 39.04 15.84 -13.70
C ALA A 18 38.18 14.59 -13.95
N LEU A 19 38.85 13.43 -14.10
CA LEU A 19 38.22 12.12 -14.03
C LEU A 19 37.54 11.96 -12.66
N LEU A 20 36.28 12.39 -12.54
CA LEU A 20 35.42 11.89 -11.48
C LEU A 20 35.05 10.45 -11.84
N SER A 21 35.86 9.53 -11.32
CA SER A 21 35.46 8.15 -11.15
C SER A 21 34.13 8.14 -10.38
N CYS A 22 33.01 7.95 -11.07
CA CYS A 22 31.80 7.43 -10.45
C CYS A 22 32.13 6.03 -9.91
N LYS A 23 32.63 5.96 -8.67
CA LYS A 23 32.45 4.75 -7.89
C LYS A 23 30.94 4.61 -7.77
N LYS A 24 30.36 3.65 -8.51
CA LYS A 24 29.08 3.08 -8.13
C LYS A 24 29.20 2.83 -6.64
N GLY A 25 28.45 3.58 -5.82
CA GLY A 25 28.33 3.25 -4.42
C GLY A 25 27.98 1.77 -4.39
N ASN A 26 28.78 0.97 -3.69
CA ASN A 26 28.39 -0.40 -3.42
C ASN A 26 26.94 -0.34 -2.93
N PRO A 27 26.02 -1.17 -3.45
CA PRO A 27 24.70 -1.26 -2.86
C PRO A 27 24.91 -1.46 -1.35
N ALA A 28 24.21 -0.66 -0.54
CA ALA A 28 24.31 -0.74 0.90
C ALA A 28 24.26 -2.22 1.28
N LYS A 29 25.34 -2.71 1.91
CA LYS A 29 25.42 -4.10 2.33
C LYS A 29 24.18 -4.32 3.22
N PRO A 30 23.34 -5.32 2.95
CA PRO A 30 22.15 -5.54 3.77
C PRO A 30 22.58 -5.57 5.23
N ASP A 31 21.92 -4.78 6.06
CA ASP A 31 22.19 -4.75 7.49
C ASP A 31 22.09 -6.20 7.99
N LYS A 32 23.20 -6.72 8.50
CA LYS A 32 23.28 -8.11 8.97
C LYS A 32 22.38 -8.36 10.19
N ASN A 33 21.80 -7.31 10.77
CA ASN A 33 20.88 -7.37 11.90
C ASN A 33 19.41 -7.10 11.53
N ASP A 34 19.05 -7.02 10.24
CA ASP A 34 17.65 -6.91 9.84
C ASP A 34 16.91 -8.23 10.11
N THR A 35 16.32 -8.35 11.30
CA THR A 35 15.54 -9.50 11.78
C THR A 35 14.09 -9.50 11.31
N THR A 36 13.67 -8.51 10.51
CA THR A 36 12.28 -8.38 10.04
C THR A 36 11.82 -9.60 9.24
N MET A 37 10.76 -10.27 9.71
CA MET A 37 10.10 -11.36 8.98
C MET A 37 9.27 -10.79 7.82
N PRO A 38 9.27 -11.45 6.64
CA PRO A 38 8.31 -11.13 5.60
C PRO A 38 6.89 -11.39 6.10
N VAL A 39 5.93 -10.63 5.58
CA VAL A 39 4.49 -10.90 5.73
C VAL A 39 3.97 -11.20 4.35
N ALA A 40 3.38 -12.38 4.16
CA ALA A 40 2.74 -12.74 2.90
C ALA A 40 1.26 -12.33 2.94
N GLN A 41 0.77 -11.69 1.89
CA GLN A 41 -0.63 -11.38 1.70
C GLN A 41 -0.91 -11.12 0.22
N PHE A 42 -2.09 -11.49 -0.25
CA PHE A 42 -2.57 -11.10 -1.57
C PHE A 42 -4.09 -10.95 -1.59
N ASP A 43 -4.54 -10.21 -2.60
CA ASP A 43 -5.94 -10.14 -3.03
C ASP A 43 -6.02 -10.60 -4.50
N TRP A 44 -7.23 -10.71 -5.05
CA TRP A 44 -7.43 -10.96 -6.46
C TRP A 44 -8.56 -10.10 -7.02
N ASN A 45 -8.57 -9.95 -8.34
CA ASN A 45 -9.64 -9.30 -9.08
C ASN A 45 -10.05 -10.16 -10.27
N GLY A 46 -11.33 -10.15 -10.61
CA GLY A 46 -11.91 -10.87 -11.74
C GLY A 46 -12.92 -11.93 -11.31
N ALA A 47 -13.85 -12.23 -12.21
CA ALA A 47 -14.86 -13.26 -11.98
C ALA A 47 -14.23 -14.65 -11.90
N GLN A 48 -14.68 -15.44 -10.91
CA GLN A 48 -14.19 -16.80 -10.68
C GLN A 48 -15.00 -17.80 -11.51
N ARG A 49 -14.73 -17.86 -12.82
CA ARG A 49 -15.40 -18.73 -13.80
C ARG A 49 -14.37 -19.34 -14.75
N ILE A 50 -14.68 -20.50 -15.30
CA ILE A 50 -13.85 -21.13 -16.34
C ILE A 50 -13.44 -20.08 -17.38
N ASN A 51 -12.14 -20.07 -17.70
CA ASN A 51 -11.48 -19.20 -18.67
C ASN A 51 -11.57 -17.68 -18.42
N SER A 52 -12.14 -17.23 -17.30
CA SER A 52 -12.07 -15.82 -16.91
C SER A 52 -10.68 -15.43 -16.44
N GLU A 53 -10.29 -14.20 -16.75
CA GLU A 53 -9.00 -13.64 -16.33
C GLU A 53 -9.06 -13.20 -14.87
N ILE A 54 -8.23 -13.83 -14.04
CA ILE A 54 -8.06 -13.47 -12.63
C ILE A 54 -6.69 -12.82 -12.44
N GLN A 55 -6.68 -11.61 -11.91
CA GLN A 55 -5.47 -10.87 -11.56
C GLN A 55 -5.21 -10.98 -10.06
N PHE A 56 -4.20 -11.75 -9.67
CA PHE A 56 -3.71 -11.75 -8.29
C PHE A 56 -2.81 -10.53 -8.04
N VAL A 57 -2.98 -9.88 -6.90
CA VAL A 57 -2.26 -8.66 -6.52
C VAL A 57 -1.56 -8.89 -5.19
N ASN A 58 -0.24 -8.71 -5.20
CA ASN A 58 0.58 -8.90 -4.02
C ASN A 58 0.44 -7.74 -3.03
N LYS A 59 0.16 -8.08 -1.77
CA LYS A 59 0.08 -7.15 -0.63
C LYS A 59 1.13 -7.45 0.44
N SER A 60 2.08 -8.33 0.13
CA SER A 60 3.14 -8.74 1.04
C SER A 60 4.03 -7.57 1.45
N ARG A 61 4.59 -7.65 2.65
CA ARG A 61 5.53 -6.66 3.20
C ARG A 61 6.85 -7.32 3.59
N TYR A 62 7.92 -6.53 3.53
CA TYR A 62 9.27 -6.94 3.97
C TYR A 62 9.81 -8.19 3.25
N ALA A 63 9.50 -8.37 1.96
CA ALA A 63 10.00 -9.49 1.16
C ALA A 63 10.83 -9.00 -0.04
N ASP A 64 11.86 -9.76 -0.38
CA ASP A 64 12.76 -9.49 -1.51
C ASP A 64 12.29 -10.19 -2.79
N SER A 65 11.59 -11.32 -2.64
CA SER A 65 11.12 -12.13 -3.76
C SER A 65 9.86 -12.94 -3.40
N TYR A 66 9.22 -13.49 -4.42
CA TYR A 66 7.91 -14.14 -4.32
C TYR A 66 7.88 -15.45 -5.10
N LYS A 67 7.08 -16.39 -4.63
CA LYS A 67 6.69 -17.60 -5.38
C LYS A 67 5.19 -17.80 -5.22
N TRP A 68 4.52 -17.95 -6.34
CA TRP A 68 3.10 -18.27 -6.46
C TRP A 68 2.93 -19.70 -6.92
N ASP A 69 1.95 -20.38 -6.34
CA ASP A 69 1.34 -21.61 -6.81
C ASP A 69 -0.16 -21.36 -6.91
N PHE A 70 -0.73 -21.56 -8.09
CA PHE A 70 -2.14 -21.27 -8.37
C PHE A 70 -3.05 -22.49 -8.15
N GLY A 71 -2.49 -23.63 -7.72
CA GLY A 71 -3.26 -24.82 -7.37
C GLY A 71 -3.70 -25.66 -8.57
N ASP A 72 -3.41 -25.23 -9.79
CA ASP A 72 -3.67 -25.94 -11.05
C ASP A 72 -2.39 -26.39 -11.77
N GLY A 73 -1.24 -26.29 -11.08
CA GLY A 73 0.09 -26.57 -11.61
C GLY A 73 0.78 -25.35 -12.24
N GLN A 74 0.09 -24.23 -12.45
CA GLN A 74 0.72 -22.98 -12.84
C GLN A 74 1.46 -22.34 -11.65
N ILE A 75 2.61 -21.73 -11.93
CA ILE A 75 3.44 -21.04 -10.93
C ILE A 75 3.93 -19.69 -11.46
N SER A 76 4.32 -18.79 -10.56
CA SER A 76 4.96 -17.51 -10.91
C SER A 76 5.97 -17.06 -9.87
N THR A 77 6.96 -16.27 -10.28
CA THR A 77 7.92 -15.60 -9.37
C THR A 77 7.84 -14.07 -9.45
N LYS A 78 6.95 -13.53 -10.29
CA LYS A 78 6.72 -12.09 -10.39
C LYS A 78 6.08 -11.58 -9.10
N ALA A 79 6.40 -10.34 -8.73
CA ALA A 79 5.76 -9.68 -7.59
C ALA A 79 4.25 -9.66 -7.77
N ASN A 80 3.76 -9.15 -8.90
CA ASN A 80 2.39 -9.36 -9.37
C ASN A 80 2.45 -10.30 -10.58
N PRO A 81 1.79 -11.48 -10.54
CA PRO A 81 1.77 -12.41 -11.67
C PRO A 81 0.95 -11.86 -12.84
N ASP A 82 1.12 -12.44 -14.02
CA ASP A 82 0.20 -12.18 -15.13
C ASP A 82 -1.19 -12.74 -14.80
N LYS A 83 -2.21 -12.32 -15.55
CA LYS A 83 -3.57 -12.83 -15.38
C LYS A 83 -3.63 -14.34 -15.60
N ILE A 84 -4.27 -15.04 -14.67
CA ILE A 84 -4.43 -16.50 -14.68
C ILE A 84 -5.82 -16.86 -15.20
N LYS A 85 -5.91 -17.95 -15.96
CA LYS A 85 -7.15 -18.58 -16.41
C LYS A 85 -7.17 -20.03 -15.95
N TYR A 86 -8.27 -20.45 -15.36
CA TYR A 86 -8.51 -21.85 -14.99
C TYR A 86 -9.38 -22.50 -16.05
N ALA A 87 -8.92 -23.64 -16.59
CA ALA A 87 -9.62 -24.36 -17.65
C ALA A 87 -10.77 -25.24 -17.13
N GLY A 88 -10.73 -25.62 -15.85
CA GLY A 88 -11.74 -26.43 -15.19
C GLY A 88 -12.48 -25.66 -14.10
N GLU A 89 -13.69 -26.11 -13.80
CA GLU A 89 -14.39 -25.72 -12.58
C GLU A 89 -13.79 -26.42 -11.37
N GLY A 90 -14.04 -25.85 -10.20
CA GLY A 90 -13.67 -26.44 -8.93
C GLY A 90 -12.92 -25.49 -8.02
N THR A 91 -12.42 -26.04 -6.92
CA THR A 91 -11.69 -25.28 -5.91
C THR A 91 -10.19 -25.32 -6.17
N TYR A 92 -9.55 -24.17 -6.15
CA TYR A 92 -8.11 -24.04 -6.30
C TYR A 92 -7.52 -23.39 -5.04
N GLU A 93 -6.48 -24.00 -4.46
CA GLU A 93 -5.73 -23.41 -3.34
C GLU A 93 -4.56 -22.59 -3.91
N ILE A 94 -4.60 -21.28 -3.69
CA ILE A 94 -3.58 -20.35 -4.15
C ILE A 94 -2.63 -20.10 -2.98
N LEU A 95 -1.35 -20.35 -3.20
CA LEU A 95 -0.28 -20.17 -2.22
C LEU A 95 0.71 -19.10 -2.68
N LEU A 96 0.82 -18.01 -1.91
CA LEU A 96 1.90 -17.05 -2.02
C LEU A 96 2.97 -17.33 -0.95
N THR A 97 4.21 -17.49 -1.40
CA THR A 97 5.40 -17.50 -0.54
C THR A 97 6.17 -16.19 -0.71
N ALA A 98 6.25 -15.39 0.34
CA ALA A 98 7.07 -14.17 0.40
C ALA A 98 8.41 -14.49 1.06
N ILE A 99 9.53 -14.11 0.43
CA ILE A 99 10.88 -14.56 0.80
C ILE A 99 11.79 -13.37 1.09
N LYS A 100 12.46 -13.37 2.26
CA LYS A 100 13.50 -12.39 2.63
C LYS A 100 14.77 -13.11 3.09
N GLY A 101 15.77 -13.18 2.20
CA GLY A 101 16.93 -14.06 2.40
C GLY A 101 16.51 -15.52 2.63
N THR A 102 16.83 -16.09 3.79
CA THR A 102 16.44 -17.46 4.16
C THR A 102 15.05 -17.57 4.79
N ARG A 103 14.43 -16.45 5.15
CA ARG A 103 13.12 -16.40 5.82
C ARG A 103 11.99 -16.45 4.82
N LYS A 104 10.88 -17.07 5.22
CA LYS A 104 9.68 -17.24 4.39
C LYS A 104 8.43 -16.98 5.20
N ALA A 105 7.45 -16.37 4.56
CA ALA A 105 6.07 -16.32 5.03
C ALA A 105 5.15 -16.84 3.94
N PHE A 106 4.02 -17.40 4.37
CA PHE A 106 3.06 -18.06 3.48
C PHE A 106 1.68 -17.45 3.69
N TYR A 107 0.96 -17.29 2.60
CA TYR A 107 -0.45 -16.90 2.62
C TYR A 107 -1.22 -17.77 1.65
N LYS A 108 -2.33 -18.33 2.13
CA LYS A 108 -3.19 -19.23 1.37
C LYS A 108 -4.58 -18.65 1.27
N GLN A 109 -5.18 -18.75 0.10
CA GLN A 109 -6.60 -18.54 -0.13
C GLN A 109 -7.14 -19.63 -1.05
N VAL A 110 -8.42 -19.97 -0.86
CA VAL A 110 -9.13 -20.87 -1.77
C VAL A 110 -10.09 -20.04 -2.61
N ILE A 111 -10.09 -20.27 -3.92
CA ILE A 111 -11.10 -19.72 -4.81
C ILE A 111 -11.93 -20.86 -5.41
N TYR A 112 -13.17 -20.57 -5.79
CA TYR A 112 -14.04 -21.50 -6.49
C TYR A 112 -14.31 -21.00 -7.90
N ILE A 113 -13.85 -21.75 -8.91
CA ILE A 113 -14.08 -21.46 -10.31
C ILE A 113 -15.40 -22.11 -10.74
N ALA A 114 -16.39 -21.29 -11.07
CA ALA A 114 -17.71 -21.73 -11.49
C ALA A 114 -17.71 -22.29 -12.93
N PRO A 115 -18.64 -23.24 -13.23
CA PRO A 115 -18.92 -23.71 -14.58
C PRO A 115 -19.20 -22.57 -15.57
N ASP A 116 -18.93 -22.81 -16.86
CA ASP A 116 -19.13 -21.82 -17.92
C ASP A 116 -20.63 -21.40 -18.05
N ASN A 117 -21.57 -22.31 -17.81
CA ASN A 117 -23.01 -22.03 -17.90
C ASN A 117 -23.62 -21.35 -16.66
N ASN A 118 -22.86 -21.15 -15.58
CA ASN A 118 -23.35 -20.48 -14.37
C ASN A 118 -23.02 -18.98 -14.36
N PRO A 119 -23.85 -18.13 -13.72
CA PRO A 119 -23.48 -16.75 -13.46
C PRO A 119 -22.31 -16.69 -12.47
N ALA A 120 -21.35 -15.82 -12.74
CA ALA A 120 -20.19 -15.60 -11.88
C ALA A 120 -20.18 -14.14 -11.42
N PRO A 121 -20.71 -13.84 -10.21
CA PRO A 121 -20.75 -12.48 -9.70
C PRO A 121 -19.34 -11.97 -9.39
N PHE A 122 -19.09 -10.73 -9.76
CA PHE A 122 -17.89 -10.00 -9.34
C PHE A 122 -18.19 -8.52 -9.41
N PHE A 123 -17.63 -7.74 -8.50
CA PHE A 123 -17.71 -6.29 -8.58
C PHE A 123 -16.42 -5.64 -8.13
N THR A 124 -16.27 -4.39 -8.58
CA THR A 124 -15.30 -3.44 -8.04
C THR A 124 -16.05 -2.23 -7.51
N PHE A 125 -15.42 -1.41 -6.70
CA PHE A 125 -16.01 -0.16 -6.23
C PHE A 125 -14.96 0.94 -6.15
N GLU A 126 -15.42 2.19 -6.16
CA GLU A 126 -14.58 3.36 -5.95
C GLU A 126 -15.28 4.39 -5.07
N PHE A 127 -14.50 5.13 -4.28
CA PHE A 127 -15.00 6.26 -3.53
C PHE A 127 -15.17 7.45 -4.46
N LYS A 128 -16.39 8.00 -4.51
CA LYS A 128 -16.68 9.25 -5.20
C LYS A 128 -15.75 10.34 -4.65
N ASP A 129 -15.15 11.10 -5.56
CA ASP A 129 -14.19 12.17 -5.25
C ASP A 129 -12.97 11.70 -4.45
N ASN A 130 -12.65 10.39 -4.48
CA ASN A 130 -11.60 9.75 -3.67
C ASN A 130 -11.75 9.99 -2.16
N LYS A 131 -12.99 10.18 -1.68
CA LYS A 131 -13.28 10.46 -0.28
C LYS A 131 -13.74 9.19 0.46
N SER A 132 -12.82 8.55 1.18
CA SER A 132 -13.11 7.35 1.99
C SER A 132 -13.71 7.64 3.37
N THR A 133 -13.76 8.89 3.83
CA THR A 133 -14.24 9.25 5.16
C THR A 133 -15.74 9.56 5.21
N ALA A 134 -16.43 9.11 6.26
CA ALA A 134 -17.87 9.34 6.43
C ALA A 134 -18.30 10.84 6.48
N PRO A 135 -19.38 11.26 5.81
CA PRO A 135 -20.18 10.48 4.87
C PRO A 135 -19.41 10.23 3.56
N ALA A 136 -19.38 8.97 3.13
CA ALA A 136 -18.64 8.50 1.97
C ALA A 136 -19.57 7.97 0.87
N THR A 137 -19.48 8.63 -0.29
CA THR A 137 -19.88 8.24 -1.64
C THR A 137 -19.28 6.94 -2.19
N VAL A 138 -19.94 5.80 -2.32
CA VAL A 138 -19.35 4.64 -3.03
C VAL A 138 -20.14 4.30 -4.29
N VAL A 139 -19.41 4.18 -5.40
CA VAL A 139 -19.93 3.78 -6.71
C VAL A 139 -19.50 2.34 -6.96
N PHE A 140 -20.46 1.45 -7.13
CA PHE A 140 -20.21 0.03 -7.40
C PHE A 140 -20.29 -0.25 -8.90
N LYS A 141 -19.34 -1.02 -9.40
CA LYS A 141 -19.27 -1.46 -10.79
C LYS A 141 -19.37 -2.96 -10.86
N ASN A 142 -20.47 -3.44 -11.43
CA ASN A 142 -20.70 -4.83 -11.71
C ASN A 142 -19.80 -5.31 -12.86
N GLN A 143 -19.12 -6.42 -12.62
CA GLN A 143 -18.26 -7.11 -13.58
C GLN A 143 -18.63 -8.61 -13.65
N SER A 144 -19.86 -8.94 -13.27
CA SER A 144 -20.38 -10.30 -13.33
C SER A 144 -20.37 -10.82 -14.76
N VAL A 145 -20.11 -12.11 -14.91
CA VAL A 145 -20.14 -12.81 -16.20
C VAL A 145 -21.33 -13.75 -16.24
N ASN A 146 -21.94 -13.90 -17.42
CA ASN A 146 -23.03 -14.84 -17.68
C ASN A 146 -24.26 -14.67 -16.76
N ALA A 147 -24.69 -13.42 -16.56
CA ALA A 147 -25.83 -13.06 -15.73
C ALA A 147 -26.81 -12.15 -16.49
N GLN A 148 -28.10 -12.32 -16.22
CA GLN A 148 -29.20 -11.56 -16.82
C GLN A 148 -29.71 -10.47 -15.87
N THR A 149 -29.77 -10.76 -14.57
CA THR A 149 -30.23 -9.83 -13.54
C THR A 149 -29.32 -9.85 -12.32
N TYR A 150 -29.42 -8.80 -11.51
CA TYR A 150 -28.54 -8.55 -10.37
C TYR A 150 -29.33 -8.14 -9.16
N LYS A 151 -28.87 -8.57 -7.99
CA LYS A 151 -29.39 -8.13 -6.70
C LYS A 151 -28.23 -7.83 -5.78
N TRP A 152 -28.13 -6.59 -5.36
CA TRP A 152 -27.16 -6.13 -4.39
C TRP A 152 -27.77 -6.04 -3.01
N LYS A 153 -26.98 -6.32 -1.98
CA LYS A 153 -27.28 -6.00 -0.60
C LYS A 153 -26.09 -5.25 0.00
N ILE A 154 -26.30 -3.96 0.26
CA ILE A 154 -25.28 -3.01 0.70
C ILE A 154 -25.72 -2.47 2.06
N ASN A 155 -25.03 -2.86 3.13
CA ASN A 155 -25.38 -2.47 4.51
C ASN A 155 -26.87 -2.71 4.84
N GLY A 156 -27.42 -3.85 4.38
CA GLY A 156 -28.83 -4.22 4.56
C GLY A 156 -29.80 -3.63 3.53
N THR A 157 -29.43 -2.59 2.78
CA THR A 157 -30.26 -2.02 1.71
C THR A 157 -30.13 -2.84 0.42
N THR A 158 -31.25 -3.11 -0.25
CA THR A 158 -31.26 -3.91 -1.50
C THR A 158 -31.34 -3.01 -2.73
N TYR A 159 -30.59 -3.36 -3.79
CA TYR A 159 -30.64 -2.71 -5.10
C TYR A 159 -30.77 -3.75 -6.22
N ASN A 160 -31.48 -3.41 -7.29
CA ASN A 160 -31.63 -4.27 -8.48
C ASN A 160 -30.99 -3.69 -9.75
N GLU A 161 -30.43 -2.47 -9.65
CA GLU A 161 -29.68 -1.86 -10.74
C GLU A 161 -28.31 -2.54 -10.92
N ALA A 162 -27.78 -2.50 -12.14
CA ALA A 162 -26.50 -3.14 -12.43
C ALA A 162 -25.35 -2.49 -11.63
N ASN A 163 -25.32 -1.16 -11.52
CA ASN A 163 -24.22 -0.40 -10.90
C ASN A 163 -24.76 0.59 -9.87
N PRO A 164 -25.08 0.15 -8.64
CA PRO A 164 -25.66 1.02 -7.64
C PRO A 164 -24.64 2.00 -7.06
N THR A 165 -25.17 3.04 -6.42
CA THR A 165 -24.40 3.93 -5.55
C THR A 165 -24.95 3.89 -4.13
N HIS A 166 -24.08 3.98 -3.13
CA HIS A 166 -24.49 3.98 -1.72
C HIS A 166 -23.65 4.96 -0.91
N THR A 167 -24.30 5.69 0.01
CA THR A 167 -23.63 6.62 0.92
C THR A 167 -23.57 6.03 2.32
N PHE A 168 -22.36 5.78 2.81
CA PHE A 168 -22.12 5.35 4.18
C PHE A 168 -21.94 6.57 5.08
N ASN A 169 -22.89 6.78 6.00
CA ASN A 169 -22.92 7.97 6.86
C ASN A 169 -22.07 7.84 8.13
N GLN A 170 -21.60 6.64 8.45
CA GLN A 170 -20.76 6.37 9.63
C GLN A 170 -19.48 5.66 9.19
N PRO A 171 -18.38 5.82 9.94
CA PRO A 171 -17.20 5.01 9.72
C PRO A 171 -17.45 3.57 10.12
N GLY A 172 -16.76 2.64 9.46
CA GLY A 172 -16.90 1.23 9.74
C GLY A 172 -16.58 0.34 8.54
N LYS A 173 -16.68 -0.96 8.78
CA LYS A 173 -16.50 -2.01 7.79
C LYS A 173 -17.87 -2.52 7.38
N TYR A 174 -18.19 -2.44 6.09
CA TYR A 174 -19.51 -2.76 5.55
C TYR A 174 -19.43 -3.91 4.56
N LEU A 175 -20.14 -5.00 4.85
CA LEU A 175 -20.29 -6.11 3.91
C LEU A 175 -21.20 -5.69 2.74
N VAL A 176 -20.74 -5.99 1.53
CA VAL A 176 -21.45 -5.79 0.28
C VAL A 176 -21.59 -7.13 -0.41
N GLU A 177 -22.82 -7.49 -0.77
CA GLU A 177 -23.12 -8.76 -1.44
C GLU A 177 -23.73 -8.46 -2.82
N LEU A 178 -23.19 -9.06 -3.88
CA LEU A 178 -23.73 -9.05 -5.24
C LEU A 178 -24.18 -10.47 -5.59
N THR A 179 -25.47 -10.63 -5.83
CA THR A 179 -26.04 -11.86 -6.39
C THR A 179 -26.29 -11.66 -7.89
N ALA A 180 -25.66 -12.50 -8.71
CA ALA A 180 -25.86 -12.54 -10.16
C ALA A 180 -26.75 -13.73 -10.52
N ILE A 181 -27.74 -13.50 -11.38
CA ILE A 181 -28.82 -14.47 -11.67
C ILE A 181 -28.90 -14.68 -13.18
N ASN A 182 -29.00 -15.94 -13.61
CA ASN A 182 -29.25 -16.33 -15.00
C ASN A 182 -30.27 -17.48 -15.03
N GLY A 183 -31.51 -17.19 -15.43
CA GLY A 183 -32.62 -18.12 -15.29
C GLY A 183 -32.84 -18.55 -13.84
N ASN A 184 -32.79 -19.86 -13.58
CA ASN A 184 -32.97 -20.44 -12.23
C ASN A 184 -31.66 -20.60 -11.45
N VAL A 185 -30.52 -20.21 -12.04
CA VAL A 185 -29.21 -20.32 -11.40
C VAL A 185 -28.80 -18.97 -10.85
N GLN A 186 -28.27 -18.95 -9.64
CA GLN A 186 -27.71 -17.76 -9.01
C GLN A 186 -26.42 -18.09 -8.28
N ALA A 187 -25.55 -17.10 -8.17
CA ALA A 187 -24.37 -17.14 -7.33
C ALA A 187 -24.18 -15.77 -6.66
N THR A 188 -23.50 -15.76 -5.53
CA THR A 188 -23.24 -14.54 -4.74
C THR A 188 -21.74 -14.35 -4.52
N TYR A 189 -21.27 -13.12 -4.71
CA TYR A 189 -19.94 -12.66 -4.34
C TYR A 189 -20.09 -11.58 -3.27
N SER A 190 -19.21 -11.60 -2.27
CA SER A 190 -19.23 -10.62 -1.19
C SER A 190 -17.85 -10.03 -0.98
N ASP A 191 -17.82 -8.74 -0.68
CA ASP A 191 -16.60 -7.98 -0.39
C ASP A 191 -16.89 -6.93 0.70
N GLU A 192 -15.83 -6.40 1.31
CA GLU A 192 -15.93 -5.38 2.37
C GLU A 192 -15.55 -3.99 1.84
N VAL A 193 -16.38 -3.00 2.17
CA VAL A 193 -16.06 -1.59 2.00
C VAL A 193 -15.71 -1.01 3.37
N GLU A 194 -14.49 -0.52 3.53
CA GLU A 194 -14.05 0.16 4.75
C GLU A 194 -14.16 1.68 4.60
N VAL A 195 -14.94 2.31 5.47
CA VAL A 195 -15.19 3.76 5.51
C VAL A 195 -14.46 4.34 6.71
N ASP A 196 -13.57 5.29 6.44
CA ASP A 196 -12.72 5.92 7.43
C ASP A 196 -13.48 6.91 8.33
N VAL A 197 -12.94 7.12 9.54
CA VAL A 197 -13.40 8.18 10.43
C VAL A 197 -13.12 9.55 9.81
N ASN A 198 -14.12 10.43 9.82
CA ASN A 198 -13.96 11.82 9.40
C ASN A 198 -13.54 12.71 10.58
N THR A 199 -12.41 12.37 11.19
CA THR A 199 -11.74 13.21 12.17
C THR A 199 -10.36 13.57 11.65
N ASP A 200 -9.85 14.72 12.07
CA ASP A 200 -8.50 15.10 11.69
C ASP A 200 -7.49 14.21 12.44
N PRO A 201 -6.36 13.85 11.81
CA PRO A 201 -5.29 13.16 12.52
C PRO A 201 -4.82 14.04 13.69
N GLN A 202 -4.43 13.40 14.79
CA GLN A 202 -3.90 14.08 15.96
C GLN A 202 -2.47 13.60 16.20
N ALA A 203 -1.49 14.48 16.01
CA ALA A 203 -0.09 14.15 16.31
C ALA A 203 0.12 13.95 17.82
N GLY A 204 0.78 12.85 18.15
CA GLY A 204 1.19 12.51 19.50
C GLY A 204 2.46 11.68 19.44
N PHE A 205 3.38 11.92 20.37
CA PHE A 205 4.53 11.06 20.56
C PHE A 205 5.11 11.20 21.96
N SER A 206 5.91 10.21 22.34
CA SER A 206 6.74 10.21 23.53
C SER A 206 8.15 9.77 23.17
N LEU A 207 9.07 9.87 24.12
CA LEU A 207 10.38 9.23 24.03
C LEU A 207 10.26 7.82 24.63
N ALA A 208 10.95 6.85 24.04
CA ALA A 208 11.19 5.59 24.73
C ALA A 208 11.99 5.85 26.02
N TYR A 209 11.90 4.97 27.01
CA TYR A 209 12.68 5.13 28.23
C TYR A 209 14.17 5.22 27.89
N HIS A 210 14.79 6.30 28.35
CA HIS A 210 16.19 6.61 28.09
C HIS A 210 16.77 7.29 29.35
N PRO A 211 17.97 6.90 29.80
CA PRO A 211 18.63 7.54 30.94
C PRO A 211 18.84 9.04 30.67
N TYR A 212 18.52 9.90 31.64
CA TYR A 212 18.82 11.34 31.55
C TYR A 212 20.19 11.60 32.22
N PRO A 213 21.06 12.48 31.66
CA PRO A 213 20.88 13.34 30.49
C PRO A 213 21.07 12.63 29.13
N TYR A 214 20.42 13.13 28.07
CA TYR A 214 20.72 12.73 26.69
C TYR A 214 22.08 13.29 26.25
N THR A 215 22.91 12.45 25.63
CA THR A 215 24.28 12.82 25.20
C THR A 215 24.45 12.74 23.68
N ILE A 216 25.50 13.38 23.16
CA ILE A 216 25.81 13.34 21.72
C ILE A 216 26.00 11.91 21.21
N ASN A 217 25.55 11.65 19.99
CA ASN A 217 25.63 10.37 19.28
C ASN A 217 24.91 9.18 19.96
N GLU A 218 24.17 9.43 21.03
CA GLU A 218 23.32 8.43 21.66
C GLU A 218 22.02 8.23 20.85
N PRO A 219 21.60 6.97 20.57
CA PRO A 219 20.36 6.71 19.86
C PRO A 219 19.14 7.04 20.74
N ILE A 220 18.29 7.94 20.25
CA ILE A 220 17.04 8.32 20.90
C ILE A 220 15.88 7.78 20.06
N GLN A 221 15.10 6.89 20.65
CA GLN A 221 13.90 6.33 20.02
C GLN A 221 12.66 7.18 20.35
N PHE A 222 11.97 7.60 19.29
CA PHE A 222 10.69 8.30 19.38
C PHE A 222 9.54 7.32 19.16
N VAL A 223 8.57 7.33 20.07
CA VAL A 223 7.39 6.46 20.01
C VAL A 223 6.19 7.29 19.55
N ASN A 224 5.77 7.11 18.30
CA ASN A 224 4.51 7.69 17.82
C ASN A 224 3.32 7.15 18.63
N THR A 225 2.48 8.08 19.08
CA THR A 225 1.19 7.83 19.75
C THR A 225 0.04 8.59 19.06
N SER A 226 0.25 9.03 17.81
CA SER A 226 -0.75 9.76 17.04
C SER A 226 -2.03 8.95 16.84
N LYS A 227 -3.17 9.64 16.78
CA LYS A 227 -4.49 9.05 16.53
C LYS A 227 -4.97 9.38 15.12
N ASN A 228 -5.74 8.46 14.54
CA ASN A 228 -6.37 8.60 13.22
C ASN A 228 -5.36 8.98 12.13
N ALA A 229 -4.19 8.35 12.10
CA ALA A 229 -3.11 8.64 11.17
C ALA A 229 -2.45 7.37 10.63
N ASP A 230 -2.04 7.39 9.37
CA ASP A 230 -1.35 6.30 8.66
C ASP A 230 0.03 6.71 8.09
N ALA A 231 0.38 8.00 8.20
CA ALA A 231 1.69 8.53 7.84
C ALA A 231 2.16 9.62 8.81
N TRP A 232 3.48 9.81 8.90
CA TRP A 232 4.13 10.68 9.88
C TRP A 232 5.25 11.46 9.21
N ASP A 233 5.37 12.75 9.52
CA ASP A 233 6.51 13.57 9.15
C ASP A 233 7.21 14.04 10.43
N TRP A 234 8.44 13.59 10.63
CA TRP A 234 9.30 13.99 11.74
C TRP A 234 10.32 15.01 11.30
N THR A 235 10.51 16.06 12.09
CA THR A 235 11.64 16.97 11.97
C THR A 235 12.30 17.15 13.33
N PHE A 236 13.63 17.22 13.35
CA PHE A 236 14.42 17.22 14.59
C PHE A 236 15.08 18.57 14.88
N GLY A 237 14.48 19.66 14.38
CA GLY A 237 14.96 21.03 14.59
C GLY A 237 16.12 21.43 13.67
N ALA A 238 16.49 22.71 13.73
CA ALA A 238 17.63 23.24 12.98
C ALA A 238 18.94 22.60 13.46
N ASN A 239 19.77 22.12 12.52
CA ASN A 239 21.00 21.36 12.78
C ASN A 239 20.80 20.00 13.49
N GLY A 240 19.56 19.50 13.54
CA GLY A 240 19.26 18.14 14.00
C GLY A 240 19.54 17.10 12.90
N PRO A 241 19.26 15.82 13.19
CA PRO A 241 19.26 14.74 12.21
C PRO A 241 18.31 15.02 11.03
N ALA A 242 18.48 14.26 9.94
CA ALA A 242 17.57 14.29 8.81
C ALA A 242 16.13 13.95 9.22
N ALA A 243 15.16 14.51 8.51
CA ALA A 243 13.75 14.19 8.70
C ALA A 243 13.48 12.69 8.51
N SER A 244 12.41 12.19 9.13
CA SER A 244 11.99 10.79 9.02
C SER A 244 10.49 10.67 8.73
N THR A 245 10.11 9.59 8.06
CA THR A 245 8.71 9.19 7.84
C THR A 245 8.37 7.86 8.50
N GLU A 246 9.29 7.30 9.28
CA GLU A 246 9.06 6.07 10.04
C GLU A 246 8.04 6.29 11.15
N GLN A 247 7.29 5.25 11.50
CA GLN A 247 6.34 5.32 12.61
C GLN A 247 7.05 5.55 13.96
N HIS A 248 8.20 4.90 14.16
CA HIS A 248 8.96 4.95 15.41
C HIS A 248 10.44 5.21 15.12
N PRO A 249 10.83 6.43 14.71
CA PRO A 249 12.19 6.69 14.28
C PRO A 249 13.16 6.63 15.46
N GLU A 250 14.35 6.12 15.19
CA GLU A 250 15.51 6.23 16.07
C GLU A 250 16.54 7.17 15.43
N VAL A 251 16.98 8.20 16.16
CA VAL A 251 17.92 9.20 15.63
C VAL A 251 19.02 9.55 16.62
N LYS A 252 20.14 10.08 16.11
CA LYS A 252 21.33 10.46 16.90
C LYS A 252 21.70 11.91 16.65
N PHE A 253 21.84 12.70 17.70
CA PHE A 253 22.24 14.10 17.61
C PHE A 253 23.76 14.23 17.72
N ALA A 254 24.41 14.70 16.66
CA ALA A 254 25.88 14.76 16.59
C ALA A 254 26.50 15.95 17.35
N VAL A 255 25.68 16.94 17.72
CA VAL A 255 26.13 18.18 18.34
C VAL A 255 25.30 18.44 19.60
N ALA A 256 25.95 18.91 20.67
CA ALA A 256 25.25 19.33 21.89
C ALA A 256 24.41 20.58 21.61
N GLY A 257 23.20 20.65 22.15
CA GLY A 257 22.27 21.72 21.84
C GLY A 257 20.85 21.47 22.30
N SER A 258 19.99 22.44 22.04
CA SER A 258 18.54 22.34 22.28
C SER A 258 17.83 22.15 20.94
N TYR A 259 17.07 21.07 20.81
CA TYR A 259 16.40 20.68 19.57
C TYR A 259 14.89 20.64 19.76
N THR A 260 14.16 21.31 18.86
CA THR A 260 12.70 21.21 18.78
C THR A 260 12.35 20.06 17.85
N VAL A 261 11.91 18.95 18.41
CA VAL A 261 11.39 17.82 17.65
C VAL A 261 9.92 18.04 17.36
N THR A 262 9.53 17.92 16.09
CA THR A 262 8.17 18.13 15.61
C THR A 262 7.67 16.89 14.89
N LEU A 263 6.45 16.48 15.19
CA LEU A 263 5.69 15.45 14.48
C LEU A 263 4.44 16.07 13.87
N VAL A 264 4.22 15.84 12.58
CA VAL A 264 2.92 16.04 11.90
C VAL A 264 2.39 14.67 11.48
N ALA A 265 1.16 14.35 11.89
CA ALA A 265 0.49 13.11 11.55
C ALA A 265 -0.46 13.34 10.36
N LYS A 266 -0.56 12.37 9.45
CA LYS A 266 -1.35 12.45 8.22
C LYS A 266 -2.30 11.27 8.09
N LYS A 267 -3.44 11.50 7.42
CA LYS A 267 -4.44 10.51 7.04
C LYS A 267 -5.06 10.94 5.72
N GLY A 268 -4.75 10.23 4.62
CA GLY A 268 -5.14 10.66 3.28
C GLY A 268 -4.67 12.09 2.97
N THR A 269 -5.61 12.99 2.67
CA THR A 269 -5.32 14.42 2.39
C THR A 269 -5.26 15.31 3.64
N LYS A 270 -5.58 14.80 4.83
CA LYS A 270 -5.60 15.57 6.08
C LYS A 270 -4.26 15.54 6.81
N GLN A 271 -3.96 16.62 7.52
CA GLN A 271 -2.77 16.75 8.37
C GLN A 271 -3.17 17.26 9.75
N SER A 272 -2.43 16.86 10.78
CA SER A 272 -2.65 17.30 12.15
C SER A 272 -2.04 18.67 12.39
N ALA A 273 -2.46 19.35 13.45
CA ALA A 273 -1.59 20.34 14.07
C ALA A 273 -0.25 19.68 14.49
N PRO A 274 0.89 20.37 14.41
CA PRO A 274 2.17 19.81 14.80
C PRO A 274 2.21 19.56 16.31
N LYS A 275 2.72 18.40 16.71
CA LYS A 275 3.13 18.15 18.10
C LYS A 275 4.61 18.44 18.21
N THR A 276 5.02 19.21 19.21
CA THR A 276 6.43 19.51 19.46
C THR A 276 6.85 19.12 20.88
N ILE A 277 8.12 18.71 21.02
CA ILE A 277 8.84 18.66 22.29
C ILE A 277 10.22 19.26 22.10
N THR A 278 10.78 19.86 23.16
CA THR A 278 12.17 20.31 23.17
C THR A 278 13.01 19.30 23.93
N ILE A 279 14.11 18.85 23.33
CA ILE A 279 15.11 18.00 23.98
C ILE A 279 16.45 18.73 24.07
N LYS A 280 17.18 18.51 25.17
CA LYS A 280 18.53 19.03 25.37
C LYS A 280 19.53 17.89 25.26
N ILE A 281 20.45 18.03 24.31
CA ILE A 281 21.58 17.11 24.07
C ILE A 281 22.80 17.72 24.73
N ASN A 282 23.44 16.94 25.61
CA ASN A 282 24.60 17.34 26.37
C ASN A 282 25.87 16.77 25.72
N PRO A 283 27.04 17.40 25.93
CA PRO A 283 28.32 16.88 25.44
C PRO A 283 28.62 15.45 25.91
#